data_AF-A0A1W6K9V6-F1
#
_entry.id   AF-A0A1W6K9V6-F1
#
_cell.length_a   1.000
_cell.length_b   1.000
_cell.length_c   1.000
_cell.angle_alpha   90.00
_cell.angle_beta   90.00
_cell.angle_gamma   90.00
#
_symmetry.space_group_name_H-M   'P 1'
#
loop_
_entity.id
_entity.type
_entity.pdbx_description
1 polymer ?
#
loop_
_entity_poly.entity_id
_entity_poly.type
_entity_poly.pdbx_seq_one_letter_code
_entity_poly.pdbx_strand_id
1 'polypeptide(L)'
;MLHPDIDHLSIWEVAHRWHDQDPNNSDPSTLPLPVQDMLRTITRMQYRHEIQVCNENGIVLKNERTLVDFEHYVDFGSSITEETTHEEINEKTGEPITVTVSTTYEDPENPLTDDERWERYQEFSERWLRRHAAATKDFPQCFKNRIFERQTLERVHINKSSVCELCEILKLPLPSFWFTEVERQEHQNKLNDETGDDEKDALPGRIKQDQIDKFWSKLADKQKHRVLCREIAQELWKASPNLSIADICKHEAIRRFGGGRYYTKPDTLRDWIKDLDPRPEGSKKGGRPRSS
;
A
#
# COMPACT_ATOMS: atom_id res chain seq x y z
N MET A 1 -10.56 -8.94 31.64
CA MET A 1 -10.88 -8.66 30.21
C MET A 1 -11.09 -7.17 30.08
N LEU A 2 -10.45 -6.53 29.10
CA LEU A 2 -10.73 -5.13 28.76
C LEU A 2 -12.14 -4.99 28.19
N HIS A 3 -12.70 -3.78 28.23
CA HIS A 3 -14.00 -3.50 27.61
C HIS A 3 -13.90 -3.81 26.10
N PRO A 4 -14.90 -4.46 25.48
CA PRO A 4 -14.86 -4.83 24.06
C PRO A 4 -14.73 -3.63 23.10
N ASP A 5 -14.88 -2.40 23.60
CA ASP A 5 -14.85 -1.16 22.82
C ASP A 5 -13.47 -0.46 22.83
N ILE A 6 -12.47 -0.99 23.55
CA ILE A 6 -11.13 -0.39 23.60
C ILE A 6 -10.29 -0.92 22.45
N ASP A 7 -10.26 -0.15 21.36
CA ASP A 7 -9.50 -0.50 20.14
C ASP A 7 -8.04 -0.04 20.17
N HIS A 8 -7.63 0.74 21.16
CA HIS A 8 -6.26 1.22 21.31
C HIS A 8 -5.81 1.30 22.77
N LEU A 9 -4.51 1.14 23.01
CA LEU A 9 -3.88 1.26 24.32
C LEU A 9 -2.52 1.94 24.18
N SER A 10 -2.04 2.54 25.27
CA SER A 10 -0.69 3.07 25.30
C SER A 10 0.36 1.95 25.17
N ILE A 11 1.53 2.27 24.60
CA ILE A 11 2.64 1.31 24.50
C ILE A 11 3.03 0.80 25.90
N TRP A 12 3.00 1.69 26.89
CA TRP A 12 3.23 1.36 28.29
C TRP A 12 2.28 0.25 28.77
N GLU A 13 0.97 0.43 28.62
CA GLU A 13 -0.01 -0.57 29.05
C GLU A 13 0.11 -1.88 28.30
N VAL A 14 0.31 -1.84 26.98
CA VAL A 14 0.43 -3.03 26.15
C VAL A 14 1.58 -3.90 26.63
N ALA A 15 2.76 -3.32 26.83
CA ALA A 15 3.93 -4.08 27.25
C ALA A 15 3.78 -4.71 28.64
N HIS A 16 3.12 -4.02 29.58
CA HIS A 16 2.87 -4.55 30.92
C HIS A 16 1.82 -5.66 30.89
N ARG A 17 0.67 -5.41 30.26
CA ARG A 17 -0.44 -6.36 30.17
C ARG A 17 -0.06 -7.61 29.37
N TRP A 18 0.87 -7.51 28.43
CA TRP A 18 1.41 -8.67 27.71
C TRP A 18 2.07 -9.71 28.62
N HIS A 19 2.60 -9.26 29.76
CA HIS A 19 3.33 -10.08 30.72
C HIS A 19 2.64 -10.15 32.09
N ASP A 20 1.32 -9.93 32.10
CA ASP A 20 0.48 -9.96 33.29
C ASP A 20 0.99 -9.04 34.43
N GLN A 21 1.63 -7.92 34.06
CA GLN A 21 2.10 -6.89 34.99
C GLN A 21 1.11 -5.73 35.07
N ASP A 22 1.01 -5.09 36.24
CA ASP A 22 0.19 -3.89 36.43
C ASP A 22 0.95 -2.63 35.94
N PRO A 23 0.47 -1.93 34.91
CA PRO A 23 1.10 -0.70 34.42
C PRO A 23 1.09 0.45 35.44
N ASN A 24 0.19 0.45 36.42
CA ASN A 24 0.08 1.55 37.38
C ASN A 24 1.13 1.50 38.49
N ASN A 25 1.55 0.29 38.89
CA ASN A 25 2.46 0.05 40.01
C ASN A 25 3.93 -0.14 39.58
N SER A 26 4.21 -0.01 38.28
CA SER A 26 5.54 -0.30 37.73
C SER A 26 6.45 0.93 37.74
N ASP A 27 7.64 0.79 38.33
CA ASP A 27 8.69 1.81 38.31
C ASP A 27 9.48 1.73 36.98
N PRO A 28 9.53 2.81 36.19
CA PRO A 28 10.25 2.84 34.92
C PRO A 28 11.76 2.53 35.02
N SER A 29 12.36 2.74 36.19
CA SER A 29 13.78 2.47 36.44
C SER A 29 14.07 1.01 36.79
N THR A 30 13.04 0.24 37.18
CA THR A 30 13.18 -1.16 37.62
C THR A 30 12.15 -2.08 36.95
N LEU A 31 11.98 -1.94 35.63
CA LEU A 31 11.05 -2.76 34.87
C LEU A 31 11.53 -4.22 34.72
N PRO A 32 10.62 -5.22 34.76
CA PRO A 32 10.96 -6.60 34.42
C PRO A 32 11.50 -6.72 32.99
N LEU A 33 12.48 -7.62 32.76
CA LEU A 33 13.10 -7.82 31.44
C LEU A 33 12.08 -8.09 30.31
N PRO A 34 11.03 -8.92 30.49
CA PRO A 34 10.04 -9.13 29.44
C PRO A 34 9.33 -7.84 29.02
N VAL A 35 8.94 -7.01 29.98
CA VAL A 35 8.30 -5.71 29.72
C VAL A 35 9.27 -4.78 28.98
N GLN A 36 10.54 -4.74 29.41
CA GLN A 36 11.56 -3.96 28.70
C GLN A 36 11.69 -4.41 27.24
N ASP A 37 11.80 -5.71 26.98
CA ASP A 37 11.97 -6.22 25.62
C ASP A 37 10.74 -5.97 24.74
N MET A 38 9.52 -6.05 25.30
CA MET A 38 8.30 -5.69 24.58
C MET A 38 8.25 -4.20 24.25
N LEU A 39 8.56 -3.31 25.21
CA LEU A 39 8.66 -1.87 24.98
C LEU A 39 9.67 -1.54 23.87
N ARG A 40 10.85 -2.16 23.93
CA ARG A 40 11.91 -1.97 22.91
C ARG A 40 11.46 -2.46 21.54
N THR A 41 10.73 -3.56 21.50
CA THR A 41 10.23 -4.14 20.25
C THR A 41 9.20 -3.22 19.61
N ILE A 42 8.14 -2.85 20.34
CA ILE A 42 7.07 -1.98 19.83
C ILE A 42 7.64 -0.64 19.36
N THR A 43 8.45 0.02 20.21
CA THR A 43 9.04 1.33 19.87
C THR A 43 9.97 1.24 18.66
N ARG A 44 10.73 0.15 18.50
CA ARG A 44 11.57 -0.05 17.30
C ARG A 44 10.73 -0.22 16.05
N MET A 45 9.68 -1.04 16.10
CA MET A 45 8.82 -1.32 14.95
C MET A 45 8.06 -0.06 14.51
N GLN A 46 7.51 0.70 15.46
CA GLN A 46 6.86 1.98 15.17
C GLN A 46 7.83 3.01 14.59
N TYR A 47 9.05 3.13 15.15
CA TYR A 47 10.07 4.03 14.62
C TYR A 47 10.46 3.70 13.17
N ARG A 48 10.42 2.41 12.80
CA ARG A 48 10.71 1.92 11.44
C ARG A 48 9.50 1.86 10.51
N HIS A 49 8.35 2.37 10.96
CA HIS A 49 7.09 2.32 10.23
C HIS A 49 6.60 0.88 9.96
N GLU A 50 7.12 -0.13 10.65
CA GLU A 50 6.73 -1.53 10.47
C GLU A 50 5.28 -1.78 10.94
N ILE A 51 4.86 -1.04 11.97
CA ILE A 51 3.50 -1.00 12.51
C ILE A 51 3.04 0.44 12.71
N GLN A 52 1.73 0.66 12.85
CA GLN A 52 1.16 2.00 12.97
C GLN A 52 1.41 2.62 14.35
N VAL A 53 1.37 3.97 14.36
CA VAL A 53 1.45 4.79 15.57
C VAL A 53 0.10 5.49 15.73
N CYS A 54 -0.51 5.40 16.91
CA CYS A 54 -1.75 6.10 17.23
C CYS A 54 -1.49 7.17 18.30
N ASN A 55 -2.32 8.20 18.33
CA ASN A 55 -2.40 9.10 19.49
C ASN A 55 -3.35 8.55 20.57
N GLU A 56 -3.47 9.29 21.67
CA GLU A 56 -4.32 8.95 22.82
C GLU A 56 -5.80 8.73 22.49
N ASN A 57 -6.28 9.26 21.36
CA ASN A 57 -7.65 9.11 20.87
C ASN A 57 -7.80 7.98 19.85
N GLY A 58 -6.77 7.16 19.63
CA GLY A 58 -6.78 6.06 18.67
C GLY A 58 -6.59 6.49 17.21
N ILE A 59 -6.34 7.78 16.94
CA ILE A 59 -6.17 8.28 15.57
C ILE A 59 -4.76 7.87 15.09
N VAL A 60 -4.73 7.11 14.00
CA VAL A 60 -3.49 6.70 13.33
C VAL A 60 -2.75 7.91 12.77
N LEU A 61 -1.48 8.02 13.14
CA LEU A 61 -0.57 9.04 12.65
C LEU A 61 0.04 8.57 11.32
N LYS A 62 -0.04 9.47 10.34
CA LYS A 62 0.50 9.29 8.99
C LYS A 62 2.01 9.03 9.02
N ASN A 63 2.46 8.07 8.21
CA ASN A 63 3.84 7.60 8.17
C ASN A 63 4.32 7.44 6.71
N GLU A 64 5.56 7.01 6.53
CA GLU A 64 6.19 6.90 5.21
C GLU A 64 5.50 5.86 4.32
N ARG A 65 4.98 4.77 4.89
CA ARG A 65 4.31 3.71 4.13
C ARG A 65 2.96 4.11 3.56
N THR A 66 2.34 5.16 4.11
CA THR A 66 1.07 5.71 3.61
C THR A 66 1.24 7.04 2.88
N LEU A 67 2.49 7.47 2.68
CA LEU A 67 2.82 8.64 1.90
C LEU A 67 2.60 8.32 0.41
N VAL A 68 1.92 9.22 -0.30
CA VAL A 68 1.78 9.14 -1.75
C VAL A 68 3.15 9.37 -2.38
N ASP A 69 3.53 8.57 -3.38
CA ASP A 69 4.78 8.78 -4.10
C ASP A 69 4.76 10.07 -4.93
N PHE A 70 5.93 10.52 -5.39
CA PHE A 70 6.06 11.75 -6.15
C PHE A 70 5.30 11.71 -7.50
N GLU A 71 5.28 10.55 -8.17
CA GLU A 71 4.65 10.42 -9.50
C GLU A 71 3.14 10.63 -9.41
N HIS A 72 2.52 10.13 -8.34
CA HIS A 72 1.08 10.23 -8.06
C HIS A 72 0.70 11.42 -7.17
N TYR A 73 1.66 12.24 -6.75
CA TYR A 73 1.37 13.46 -6.01
C TYR A 73 0.69 14.48 -6.94
N VAL A 74 -0.48 14.93 -6.52
CA VAL A 74 -1.24 16.02 -7.15
C VAL A 74 -1.24 17.19 -6.19
N ASP A 75 -0.71 18.32 -6.63
CA ASP A 75 -0.79 19.54 -5.82
C ASP A 75 -2.18 20.14 -5.91
N PHE A 76 -2.90 20.13 -4.78
CA PHE A 76 -4.24 20.71 -4.67
C PHE A 76 -4.29 22.20 -4.98
N GLY A 77 -3.18 22.93 -4.81
CA GLY A 77 -3.11 24.36 -5.16
C GLY A 77 -3.13 24.64 -6.66
N SER A 78 -2.81 23.63 -7.48
CA SER A 78 -2.75 23.71 -8.95
C SER A 78 -3.57 22.61 -9.63
N SER A 79 -4.49 21.98 -8.90
CA SER A 79 -5.32 20.89 -9.41
C SER A 79 -6.69 21.38 -9.87
N ILE A 80 -7.23 20.76 -10.91
CA ILE A 80 -8.62 20.91 -11.31
C ILE A 80 -9.43 19.80 -10.65
N THR A 81 -10.59 20.16 -10.09
CA THR A 81 -11.57 19.18 -9.61
C THR A 81 -12.76 19.18 -10.57
N GLU A 82 -12.98 18.06 -11.24
CA GLU A 82 -14.19 17.82 -12.01
C GLU A 82 -15.20 17.08 -11.15
N GLU A 83 -16.42 17.62 -11.07
CA GLU A 83 -17.55 16.93 -10.48
C GLU A 83 -18.35 16.27 -11.61
N THR A 84 -18.44 14.95 -11.58
CA THR A 84 -19.29 14.19 -12.48
C THR A 84 -20.47 13.66 -11.69
N THR A 85 -21.67 13.89 -12.22
CA THR A 85 -22.90 13.42 -11.59
C THR A 85 -23.48 12.27 -12.41
N HIS A 86 -23.78 11.15 -11.75
CA HIS A 86 -24.45 10.01 -12.38
C HIS A 86 -25.54 9.44 -11.47
N GLU A 87 -26.51 8.76 -12.07
CA GLU A 87 -27.59 8.09 -11.33
C GLU A 87 -27.15 6.66 -11.00
N GLU A 88 -27.11 6.33 -9.72
CA GLU A 88 -26.93 4.96 -9.21
C GLU A 88 -28.23 4.46 -8.60
N ILE A 89 -28.40 3.14 -8.52
CA ILE A 89 -29.54 2.56 -7.82
C ILE A 89 -29.14 2.34 -6.38
N ASN A 90 -29.91 2.88 -5.44
CA ASN A 90 -29.68 2.64 -4.02
C ASN A 90 -29.90 1.14 -3.72
N GLU A 91 -28.84 0.44 -3.34
CA GLU A 91 -28.87 -1.01 -3.11
C GLU A 91 -29.86 -1.44 -2.01
N LYS A 92 -30.26 -0.54 -1.11
CA LYS A 92 -31.21 -0.82 -0.02
C LYS A 92 -32.65 -0.50 -0.37
N THR A 93 -32.90 0.55 -1.16
CA THR A 93 -34.27 1.01 -1.46
C THR A 93 -34.72 0.73 -2.89
N GLY A 94 -33.78 0.42 -3.80
CA GLY A 94 -34.06 0.20 -5.22
C GLY A 94 -34.41 1.49 -6.00
N GLU A 95 -34.34 2.66 -5.36
CA GLU A 95 -34.64 3.94 -5.97
C GLU A 95 -33.38 4.58 -6.60
N PRO A 96 -33.52 5.31 -7.72
CA PRO A 96 -32.42 6.04 -8.32
C PRO A 96 -31.96 7.16 -7.39
N ILE A 97 -30.67 7.18 -7.09
CA ILE A 97 -29.98 8.23 -6.34
C ILE A 97 -28.99 8.93 -7.25
N THR A 98 -28.94 10.25 -7.16
CA THR A 98 -27.94 11.05 -7.84
C THR A 98 -26.66 11.03 -7.01
N VAL A 99 -25.59 10.47 -7.56
CA VAL A 99 -24.26 10.41 -6.95
C VAL A 99 -23.37 11.41 -7.67
N THR A 100 -22.79 12.34 -6.91
CA THR A 100 -21.76 13.25 -7.41
C THR A 100 -20.39 12.72 -7.02
N VAL A 101 -19.55 12.45 -8.00
CA VAL A 101 -18.16 12.04 -7.82
C VAL A 101 -17.25 13.19 -8.21
N SER A 102 -16.47 13.68 -7.26
CA SER A 102 -15.39 14.63 -7.51
C SER A 102 -14.10 13.89 -7.84
N THR A 103 -13.51 14.18 -9.00
CA THR A 103 -12.20 13.69 -9.41
C THR A 103 -11.24 14.86 -9.52
N THR A 104 -10.18 14.83 -8.74
CA THR A 104 -9.13 15.87 -8.75
C THR A 104 -7.92 15.36 -9.52
N TYR A 105 -7.42 16.15 -10.47
CA TYR A 105 -6.24 15.82 -11.28
C TYR A 105 -5.37 17.07 -11.49
N GLU A 106 -4.11 16.87 -11.86
CA GLU A 106 -3.21 17.98 -12.18
C GLU A 106 -3.72 18.74 -13.41
N ASP A 107 -3.76 20.07 -13.32
CA ASP A 107 -4.10 20.92 -14.45
C ASP A 107 -3.12 20.65 -15.61
N PRO A 108 -3.58 20.29 -16.82
CA PRO A 108 -2.71 20.14 -17.99
C PRO A 108 -1.95 21.42 -18.36
N GLU A 109 -2.45 22.58 -17.93
CA GLU A 109 -1.81 23.89 -18.08
C GLU A 109 -1.04 24.31 -16.82
N ASN A 110 -0.81 23.40 -15.86
CA ASN A 110 -0.08 23.69 -14.63
C ASN A 110 1.30 24.30 -14.96
N PRO A 111 1.56 25.55 -14.56
CA PRO A 111 2.78 26.26 -14.95
C PRO A 111 4.01 25.83 -14.15
N LEU A 112 3.86 24.93 -13.16
CA LEU A 112 4.95 24.49 -12.31
C LEU A 112 5.98 23.68 -13.10
N THR A 113 7.24 24.02 -12.88
CA THR A 113 8.38 23.21 -13.32
C THR A 113 8.49 21.94 -12.46
N ASP A 114 9.21 20.92 -12.96
CA ASP A 114 9.47 19.69 -12.21
C ASP A 114 10.17 19.96 -10.86
N ASP A 115 11.06 20.96 -10.82
CA ASP A 115 11.77 21.37 -9.60
C ASP A 115 10.81 21.98 -8.57
N GLU A 116 9.91 22.86 -8.99
CA GLU A 116 8.89 23.45 -8.10
C GLU A 116 7.88 22.41 -7.62
N ARG A 117 7.52 21.45 -8.47
CA ARG A 117 6.66 20.31 -8.09
C ARG A 117 7.36 19.44 -7.04
N TRP A 118 8.66 19.21 -7.20
CA TRP A 118 9.47 18.47 -6.23
C TRP A 118 9.54 19.20 -4.88
N GLU A 119 9.76 20.51 -4.87
CA GLU A 119 9.77 21.31 -3.62
C GLU A 119 8.43 21.21 -2.87
N ARG A 120 7.30 21.35 -3.58
CA ARG A 120 5.96 21.19 -2.97
C ARG A 120 5.73 19.79 -2.44
N TYR A 121 6.20 18.76 -3.15
CA TYR A 121 6.15 17.38 -2.68
C TYR A 121 6.97 17.18 -1.42
N GLN A 122 8.18 17.74 -1.35
CA GLN A 122 9.01 17.67 -0.15
C GLN A 122 8.29 18.29 1.05
N GLU A 123 7.76 19.51 0.91
CA GLU A 123 6.97 20.15 1.98
C GLU A 123 5.72 19.35 2.36
N PHE A 124 5.02 18.75 1.39
CA PHE A 124 3.90 17.85 1.64
C PHE A 124 4.35 16.63 2.45
N SER A 125 5.41 15.95 2.04
CA SER A 125 5.94 14.76 2.69
C SER A 125 6.42 15.04 4.12
N GLU A 126 7.12 16.15 4.34
CA GLU A 126 7.55 16.58 5.67
C GLU A 126 6.35 16.83 6.56
N ARG A 127 5.34 17.57 6.08
CA ARG A 127 4.10 17.83 6.83
C ARG A 127 3.33 16.53 7.10
N TRP A 128 3.31 15.59 6.16
CA TRP A 128 2.66 14.29 6.28
C TRP A 128 3.30 13.46 7.40
N LEU A 129 4.64 13.40 7.42
CA LEU A 129 5.42 12.63 8.39
C LEU A 129 5.54 13.31 9.76
N ARG A 130 5.40 14.65 9.83
CA ARG A 130 5.69 15.46 11.01
C ARG A 130 5.09 14.92 12.31
N ARG A 131 3.83 14.49 12.28
CA ARG A 131 3.14 14.01 13.50
C ARG A 131 3.70 12.68 13.99
N HIS A 132 3.96 11.74 13.08
CA HIS A 132 4.59 10.47 13.42
C HIS A 132 6.04 10.67 13.88
N ALA A 133 6.82 11.47 13.16
CA ALA A 133 8.20 11.78 13.53
C ALA A 133 8.26 12.44 14.92
N ALA A 134 7.33 13.34 15.24
CA ALA A 134 7.23 13.93 16.57
C ALA A 134 6.87 12.90 17.66
N ALA A 135 5.91 12.01 17.39
CA ALA A 135 5.50 10.98 18.34
C ALA A 135 6.59 9.94 18.63
N THR A 136 7.43 9.63 17.62
CA THR A 136 8.45 8.58 17.70
C THR A 136 9.87 9.11 17.95
N LYS A 137 10.03 10.42 18.13
CA LYS A 137 11.32 11.10 18.25
C LYS A 137 12.25 10.47 19.29
N ASP A 138 11.70 10.12 20.45
CA ASP A 138 12.47 9.64 21.61
C ASP A 138 12.54 8.10 21.69
N PHE A 139 11.89 7.38 20.77
CA PHE A 139 11.91 5.92 20.74
C PHE A 139 13.31 5.31 20.62
N PRO A 140 14.29 5.91 19.91
CA PRO A 140 15.66 5.41 19.93
C PRO A 140 16.26 5.29 21.34
N GLN A 141 15.84 6.13 22.30
CA GLN A 141 16.29 6.03 23.70
C GLN A 141 15.78 4.74 24.34
N CYS A 142 14.55 4.30 24.02
CA CYS A 142 13.97 3.05 24.51
C CYS A 142 14.75 1.84 23.96
N PHE A 143 14.82 1.68 22.64
CA PHE A 143 15.34 0.42 22.05
C PHE A 143 16.88 0.33 21.97
N LYS A 144 17.60 1.47 21.92
CA LYS A 144 19.08 1.48 21.95
C LYS A 144 19.64 1.62 23.36
N ASN A 145 19.11 2.55 24.15
CA ASN A 145 19.72 2.94 25.43
C ASN A 145 18.99 2.37 26.65
N ARG A 146 17.86 1.66 26.46
CA ARG A 146 17.02 1.10 27.53
C ARG A 146 16.53 2.15 28.53
N ILE A 147 16.25 3.36 28.03
CA ILE A 147 15.66 4.44 28.81
C ILE A 147 14.17 4.46 28.53
N PHE A 148 13.35 4.16 29.54
CA PHE A 148 11.90 4.03 29.42
C PHE A 148 11.21 5.22 30.09
N GLU A 149 10.97 6.29 29.33
CA GLU A 149 10.24 7.44 29.84
C GLU A 149 8.73 7.17 29.82
N ARG A 150 8.15 6.97 31.00
CA ARG A 150 6.73 6.64 31.16
C ARG A 150 5.80 7.61 30.44
N GLN A 151 6.01 8.92 30.62
CA GLN A 151 5.16 9.94 30.01
C GLN A 151 5.12 9.85 28.47
N THR A 152 6.25 9.53 27.85
CA THR A 152 6.34 9.34 26.39
C THR A 152 5.62 8.06 25.95
N LEU A 153 5.82 6.96 26.69
CA LEU A 153 5.22 5.66 26.39
C LEU A 153 3.72 5.58 26.70
N GLU A 154 3.21 6.43 27.58
CA GLU A 154 1.77 6.58 27.86
C GLU A 154 1.05 7.41 26.78
N ARG A 155 1.71 8.40 26.18
CA ARG A 155 1.09 9.30 25.18
C ARG A 155 0.98 8.67 23.79
N VAL A 156 1.84 7.71 23.48
CA VAL A 156 1.83 7.03 22.19
C VAL A 156 1.10 5.71 22.32
N HIS A 157 0.15 5.49 21.42
CA HIS A 157 -0.74 4.34 21.44
C HIS A 157 -0.46 3.42 20.26
N ILE A 158 -0.96 2.19 20.41
CA ILE A 158 -1.05 1.18 19.37
C ILE A 158 -2.49 0.67 19.33
N ASN A 159 -3.02 0.39 18.14
CA ASN A 159 -4.35 -0.18 17.97
C ASN A 159 -4.31 -1.71 17.92
N LYS A 160 -5.47 -2.33 18.12
CA LYS A 160 -5.63 -3.79 18.10
C LYS A 160 -5.15 -4.42 16.79
N SER A 161 -5.38 -3.77 15.64
CA SER A 161 -4.91 -4.25 14.33
C SER A 161 -3.38 -4.25 14.23
N SER A 162 -2.69 -3.20 14.71
CA SER A 162 -1.22 -3.16 14.70
C SER A 162 -0.60 -4.17 15.65
N VAL A 163 -1.28 -4.52 16.75
CA VAL A 163 -0.83 -5.63 17.63
C VAL A 163 -0.94 -6.96 16.90
N CYS A 164 -1.99 -7.16 16.11
CA CYS A 164 -2.12 -8.35 15.26
C CYS A 164 -0.96 -8.42 14.25
N GLU A 165 -0.69 -7.33 13.52
CA GLU A 165 0.44 -7.24 12.59
C GLU A 165 1.78 -7.52 13.29
N LEU A 166 1.99 -6.98 14.50
CA LEU A 166 3.19 -7.25 15.31
C LEU A 166 3.33 -8.75 15.64
N CYS A 167 2.24 -9.42 16.03
CA CYS A 167 2.25 -10.86 16.30
C CYS A 167 2.56 -11.67 15.04
N GLU A 168 2.02 -11.28 13.88
CA GLU A 168 2.27 -11.95 12.60
C GLU A 168 3.74 -11.80 12.18
N ILE A 169 4.32 -10.61 12.32
CA ILE A 169 5.73 -10.33 12.00
C ILE A 169 6.67 -11.11 12.91
N LEU A 170 6.37 -11.16 14.21
CA LEU A 170 7.22 -11.81 15.22
C LEU A 170 6.91 -13.30 15.40
N LYS A 171 5.90 -13.83 14.70
CA LYS A 171 5.38 -15.20 14.85
C LYS A 171 5.05 -15.52 16.32
N LEU A 172 4.40 -14.58 17.00
CA LEU A 172 3.97 -14.70 18.40
C LEU A 172 2.46 -14.99 18.49
N PRO A 173 1.99 -15.67 19.55
CA PRO A 173 0.57 -15.80 19.80
C PRO A 173 -0.04 -14.44 20.15
N LEU A 174 -1.30 -14.25 19.77
CA LEU A 174 -2.07 -13.06 20.15
C LEU A 174 -2.26 -13.01 21.68
N PRO A 175 -2.15 -11.82 22.31
CA PRO A 175 -2.25 -11.70 23.76
C PRO A 175 -3.69 -11.89 24.27
N SER A 176 -3.86 -12.69 25.32
CA SER A 176 -5.18 -12.98 25.96
C SER A 176 -5.88 -11.76 26.52
N PHE A 177 -5.13 -10.71 26.90
CA PHE A 177 -5.71 -9.54 27.54
C PHE A 177 -6.56 -8.68 26.57
N TRP A 178 -6.30 -8.80 25.26
CA TRP A 178 -6.94 -7.97 24.22
C TRP A 178 -7.71 -8.78 23.17
N PHE A 179 -7.38 -10.06 22.99
CA PHE A 179 -8.01 -10.94 22.02
C PHE A 179 -8.75 -12.08 22.69
N THR A 180 -9.93 -12.40 22.15
CA THR A 180 -10.77 -13.52 22.57
C THR A 180 -10.13 -14.85 22.21
N GLU A 181 -10.54 -15.93 22.88
CA GLU A 181 -10.02 -17.27 22.60
C GLU A 181 -10.17 -17.67 21.13
N VAL A 182 -11.30 -17.33 20.49
CA VAL A 182 -11.54 -17.71 19.10
C VAL A 182 -10.64 -16.92 18.14
N GLU A 183 -10.46 -15.60 18.34
CA GLU A 183 -9.50 -14.81 17.56
C GLU A 183 -8.08 -15.37 17.66
N ARG A 184 -7.66 -15.80 18.86
CA ARG A 184 -6.34 -16.39 19.08
C ARG A 184 -6.18 -17.74 18.38
N GLN A 185 -7.20 -18.58 18.42
CA GLN A 185 -7.18 -19.88 17.76
C GLN A 185 -7.16 -19.73 16.23
N GLU A 186 -7.95 -18.81 15.67
CA GLU A 186 -7.96 -18.51 14.24
C GLU A 186 -6.58 -18.00 13.76
N HIS A 187 -5.98 -17.08 14.51
CA HIS A 187 -4.63 -16.59 14.23
C HIS A 187 -3.58 -17.71 14.30
N GLN A 188 -3.67 -18.59 15.31
CA GLN A 188 -2.74 -19.71 15.44
C GLN A 188 -2.86 -20.69 14.27
N ASN A 189 -4.08 -20.97 13.80
CA ASN A 189 -4.30 -21.81 12.63
C ASN A 189 -3.67 -21.17 11.39
N LYS A 190 -3.85 -19.86 11.19
CA LYS A 190 -3.22 -19.11 10.09
C LYS A 190 -1.69 -19.21 10.12
N LEU A 191 -1.06 -19.03 11.28
CA LEU A 191 0.39 -19.20 11.42
C LEU A 191 0.86 -20.64 11.13
N ASN A 192 0.10 -21.64 11.56
CA ASN A 192 0.44 -23.04 11.32
C ASN A 192 0.30 -23.42 9.84
N ASP A 193 -0.72 -22.91 9.14
CA ASP A 193 -0.92 -23.12 7.70
C ASP A 193 0.22 -22.48 6.87
N GLU A 194 0.77 -21.35 7.32
CA GLU A 194 1.97 -20.73 6.71
C GLU A 194 3.25 -21.55 6.95
N THR A 195 3.34 -22.28 8.07
CA THR A 195 4.56 -23.04 8.44
C THR A 195 4.64 -24.42 7.76
N GLY A 196 3.57 -24.87 7.11
CA GLY A 196 3.47 -26.21 6.50
C GLY A 196 4.18 -26.38 5.14
N ASP A 197 4.38 -25.31 4.37
CA ASP A 197 4.85 -25.39 2.97
C ASP A 197 6.07 -24.49 2.64
N ASP A 198 6.43 -23.52 3.48
CA ASP A 198 7.35 -22.45 3.06
C ASP A 198 8.86 -22.78 3.15
N GLU A 199 9.29 -23.87 3.81
CA GLU A 199 10.73 -24.20 3.88
C GLU A 199 11.26 -24.93 2.61
N LYS A 200 10.38 -25.35 1.68
CA LYS A 200 10.78 -25.98 0.41
C LYS A 200 10.52 -25.14 -0.84
N ASP A 201 9.75 -24.07 -0.75
CA ASP A 201 9.27 -23.33 -1.92
C ASP A 201 9.81 -21.90 -2.07
N ALA A 202 10.83 -21.51 -1.30
CA ALA A 202 11.64 -20.33 -1.56
C ALA A 202 12.60 -20.51 -2.77
N LEU A 203 12.06 -20.93 -3.91
CA LEU A 203 12.68 -20.73 -5.21
C LEU A 203 12.10 -19.43 -5.79
N PRO A 204 12.94 -18.42 -6.11
CA PRO A 204 12.46 -17.18 -6.71
C PRO A 204 11.86 -17.51 -8.09
N GLY A 205 10.53 -17.54 -8.20
CA GLY A 205 9.86 -17.68 -9.50
C GLY A 205 8.53 -18.45 -9.54
N ARG A 206 8.07 -19.10 -8.47
CA ARG A 206 6.73 -19.73 -8.46
C ARG A 206 5.71 -18.89 -7.71
N ILE A 207 5.04 -17.99 -8.42
CA ILE A 207 3.81 -17.35 -7.94
C ILE A 207 2.70 -18.41 -7.95
N LYS A 208 1.99 -18.60 -6.81
CA LYS A 208 0.86 -19.54 -6.72
C LYS A 208 -0.30 -19.08 -7.63
N GLN A 209 -1.01 -20.02 -8.26
CA GLN A 209 -2.10 -19.71 -9.18
C GLN A 209 -3.21 -18.87 -8.52
N ASP A 210 -3.49 -19.08 -7.22
CA ASP A 210 -4.48 -18.29 -6.48
C ASP A 210 -4.07 -16.81 -6.33
N GLN A 211 -2.77 -16.53 -6.20
CA GLN A 211 -2.24 -15.17 -6.16
C GLN A 211 -2.35 -14.51 -7.54
N ILE A 212 -2.10 -15.26 -8.61
CA ILE A 212 -2.31 -14.82 -9.99
C ILE A 212 -3.79 -14.47 -10.19
N ASP A 213 -4.70 -15.34 -9.77
CA ASP A 213 -6.14 -15.15 -9.94
C ASP A 213 -6.65 -13.95 -9.12
N LYS A 214 -6.18 -13.77 -7.87
CA LYS A 214 -6.47 -12.58 -7.04
C LYS A 214 -5.94 -11.29 -7.65
N PHE A 215 -4.79 -11.33 -8.32
CA PHE A 215 -4.27 -10.18 -9.05
C PHE A 215 -5.17 -9.83 -10.24
N TRP A 216 -5.53 -10.82 -11.06
CA TRP A 216 -6.41 -10.60 -12.22
C TRP A 216 -7.82 -10.15 -11.83
N SER A 217 -8.37 -10.60 -10.70
CA SER A 217 -9.72 -10.20 -10.27
C SER A 217 -9.82 -8.73 -9.85
N LYS A 218 -8.71 -8.12 -9.41
CA LYS A 218 -8.65 -6.71 -8.99
C LYS A 218 -8.57 -5.73 -10.17
N LEU A 219 -8.14 -6.21 -11.33
CA LEU A 219 -7.94 -5.36 -12.51
C LEU A 219 -9.26 -5.11 -13.25
N ALA A 220 -9.49 -3.86 -13.65
CA ALA A 220 -10.55 -3.53 -14.59
C ALA A 220 -10.26 -4.14 -15.97
N ASP A 221 -11.28 -4.40 -16.78
CA ASP A 221 -11.11 -5.11 -18.07
C ASP A 221 -10.14 -4.41 -19.03
N LYS A 222 -10.11 -3.06 -19.01
CA LYS A 222 -9.13 -2.27 -19.78
C LYS A 222 -7.68 -2.57 -19.33
N GLN A 223 -7.45 -2.71 -18.03
CA GLN A 223 -6.14 -3.04 -17.48
C GLN A 223 -5.76 -4.49 -17.82
N LYS A 224 -6.71 -5.43 -17.73
CA LYS A 224 -6.49 -6.82 -18.14
C LYS A 224 -6.07 -6.91 -19.61
N HIS A 225 -6.79 -6.21 -20.51
CA HIS A 225 -6.45 -6.14 -21.92
C HIS A 225 -5.08 -5.52 -22.15
N ARG A 226 -4.71 -4.46 -21.42
CA ARG A 226 -3.40 -3.82 -21.54
C ARG A 226 -2.26 -4.77 -21.18
N VAL A 227 -2.37 -5.51 -20.07
CA VAL A 227 -1.35 -6.49 -19.64
C VAL A 227 -1.22 -7.61 -20.68
N LEU A 228 -2.32 -8.22 -21.10
CA LEU A 228 -2.30 -9.30 -22.10
C LEU A 228 -1.77 -8.83 -23.46
N CYS A 229 -2.16 -7.63 -23.91
CA CYS A 229 -1.69 -7.04 -25.15
C CYS A 229 -0.16 -6.84 -25.13
N ARG A 230 0.39 -6.35 -24.01
CA ARG A 230 1.84 -6.14 -23.84
C ARG A 230 2.61 -7.46 -23.87
N GLU A 231 2.16 -8.47 -23.14
CA GLU A 231 2.82 -9.79 -23.11
C GLU A 231 2.84 -10.45 -24.49
N ILE A 232 1.70 -10.48 -25.18
CA ILE A 232 1.61 -11.04 -26.53
C ILE A 232 2.50 -10.24 -27.50
N ALA A 233 2.54 -8.92 -27.38
CA ALA A 233 3.40 -8.09 -28.24
C ALA A 233 4.89 -8.37 -28.02
N GLN A 234 5.34 -8.53 -26.77
CA GLN A 234 6.72 -8.92 -26.48
C GLN A 234 7.06 -10.28 -27.09
N GLU A 235 6.18 -11.27 -26.95
CA GLU A 235 6.42 -12.61 -27.50
C GLU A 235 6.46 -12.60 -29.04
N LEU A 236 5.60 -11.81 -29.67
CA LEU A 236 5.62 -11.60 -31.12
C LEU A 236 6.91 -10.92 -31.59
N TRP A 237 7.42 -9.93 -30.85
CA TRP A 237 8.70 -9.28 -31.18
C TRP A 237 9.90 -10.19 -30.93
N LYS A 238 9.89 -11.03 -29.90
CA LYS A 238 10.94 -12.05 -29.70
C LYS A 238 10.99 -13.01 -30.89
N ALA A 239 9.82 -13.45 -31.38
CA ALA A 239 9.73 -14.33 -32.53
C ALA A 239 10.03 -13.62 -33.87
N SER A 240 9.69 -12.34 -33.99
CA SER A 240 9.83 -11.56 -35.22
C SER A 240 10.19 -10.09 -34.92
N PRO A 241 11.48 -9.78 -34.68
CA PRO A 241 11.95 -8.47 -34.20
C PRO A 241 11.68 -7.30 -35.15
N ASN A 242 11.47 -7.57 -36.44
CA ASN A 242 11.29 -6.55 -37.47
C ASN A 242 9.83 -6.14 -37.68
N LEU A 243 8.87 -6.77 -37.00
CA LEU A 243 7.45 -6.44 -37.14
C LEU A 243 7.18 -4.99 -36.71
N SER A 244 6.39 -4.29 -37.52
CA SER A 244 5.94 -2.96 -37.14
C SER A 244 4.85 -3.03 -36.08
N ILE A 245 4.73 -1.96 -35.28
CA ILE A 245 3.61 -1.80 -34.34
C ILE A 245 2.26 -1.97 -35.07
N ALA A 246 2.16 -1.49 -36.32
CA ALA A 246 0.93 -1.64 -37.10
C ALA A 246 0.56 -3.10 -37.40
N ASP A 247 1.58 -3.93 -37.66
CA ASP A 247 1.39 -5.34 -37.97
C ASP A 247 1.07 -6.14 -36.71
N ILE A 248 1.71 -5.80 -35.58
CA ILE A 248 1.41 -6.41 -34.28
C ILE A 248 -0.02 -6.09 -33.83
N CYS A 249 -0.47 -4.84 -33.96
CA CYS A 249 -1.85 -4.47 -33.61
C CYS A 249 -2.90 -5.22 -34.46
N LYS A 250 -2.55 -5.66 -35.67
CA LYS A 250 -3.43 -6.45 -36.56
C LYS A 250 -3.31 -7.96 -36.34
N HIS A 251 -2.32 -8.42 -35.58
CA HIS A 251 -2.04 -9.83 -35.38
C HIS A 251 -3.21 -10.54 -34.68
N GLU A 252 -3.53 -11.76 -35.11
CA GLU A 252 -4.69 -12.51 -34.60
C GLU A 252 -4.62 -12.68 -33.07
N ALA A 253 -3.45 -12.98 -32.53
CA ALA A 253 -3.25 -13.14 -31.09
C ALA A 253 -3.61 -11.88 -30.28
N ILE A 254 -3.21 -10.69 -30.75
CA ILE A 254 -3.53 -9.40 -30.10
C ILE A 254 -5.04 -9.12 -30.21
N ARG A 255 -5.63 -9.37 -31.40
CA ARG A 255 -7.05 -9.16 -31.64
C ARG A 255 -7.93 -10.08 -30.79
N ARG A 256 -7.55 -11.35 -30.65
CA ARG A 256 -8.35 -12.40 -30.01
C ARG A 256 -8.11 -12.52 -28.50
N PHE A 257 -6.85 -12.51 -28.07
CA PHE A 257 -6.46 -12.75 -26.67
C PHE A 257 -6.02 -11.47 -25.95
N GLY A 258 -5.42 -10.51 -26.65
CA GLY A 258 -5.02 -9.21 -26.09
C GLY A 258 -6.14 -8.18 -25.97
N GLY A 259 -7.40 -8.57 -26.22
CA GLY A 259 -8.55 -7.65 -26.19
C GLY A 259 -8.64 -6.69 -27.38
N GLY A 260 -7.78 -6.82 -28.40
CA GLY A 260 -7.69 -5.90 -29.52
C GLY A 260 -8.97 -5.81 -30.38
N ARG A 261 -9.86 -6.81 -30.33
CA ARG A 261 -11.17 -6.79 -31.01
C ARG A 261 -12.12 -5.70 -30.49
N TYR A 262 -11.97 -5.29 -29.23
CA TYR A 262 -12.84 -4.31 -28.57
C TYR A 262 -12.42 -2.86 -28.85
N TYR A 263 -11.22 -2.65 -29.39
CA TYR A 263 -10.68 -1.34 -29.70
C TYR A 263 -10.62 -1.16 -31.22
N THR A 264 -11.48 -0.28 -31.73
CA THR A 264 -11.57 0.04 -33.17
C THR A 264 -10.57 1.12 -33.60
N LYS A 265 -10.17 1.99 -32.66
CA LYS A 265 -9.14 3.01 -32.89
C LYS A 265 -7.74 2.37 -32.76
N PRO A 266 -6.88 2.46 -33.79
CA PRO A 266 -5.54 1.87 -33.75
C PRO A 266 -4.66 2.45 -32.64
N ASP A 267 -4.86 3.71 -32.27
CA ASP A 267 -3.97 4.46 -31.38
C ASP A 267 -3.89 3.86 -29.98
N THR A 268 -5.00 3.36 -29.43
CA THR A 268 -5.04 2.77 -28.09
C THR A 268 -4.11 1.56 -27.95
N LEU A 269 -4.11 0.66 -28.93
CA LEU A 269 -3.23 -0.52 -28.91
C LEU A 269 -1.78 -0.14 -29.18
N ARG A 270 -1.54 0.84 -30.06
CA ARG A 270 -0.19 1.35 -30.34
C ARG A 270 0.43 1.96 -29.09
N ASP A 271 -0.33 2.78 -28.36
CA ASP A 271 0.15 3.45 -27.15
C ASP A 271 0.53 2.47 -26.04
N TRP A 272 -0.13 1.31 -25.98
CA TRP A 272 0.18 0.31 -24.96
C TRP A 272 1.46 -0.47 -25.21
N ILE A 273 1.97 -0.50 -26.45
CA ILE A 273 3.11 -1.36 -26.82
C ILE A 273 4.28 -0.58 -27.42
N LYS A 274 4.17 0.74 -27.63
CA LYS A 274 5.19 1.56 -28.29
C LYS A 274 6.54 1.57 -27.56
N ASP A 275 6.52 1.49 -26.23
CA ASP A 275 7.72 1.42 -25.37
C ASP A 275 8.43 0.07 -25.43
N LEU A 276 7.72 -0.97 -25.90
CA LEU A 276 8.23 -2.33 -26.02
C LEU A 276 8.85 -2.64 -27.39
N ASP A 277 8.72 -1.72 -28.36
CA ASP A 277 9.23 -1.91 -29.73
C ASP A 277 10.76 -1.96 -29.74
N PRO A 278 11.39 -3.11 -30.06
CA PRO A 278 12.83 -3.30 -30.00
C PRO A 278 13.58 -2.67 -31.18
N ARG A 279 12.87 -2.14 -32.18
CA ARG A 279 13.49 -1.58 -33.39
C ARG A 279 14.19 -0.24 -33.08
N PRO A 280 15.27 0.13 -33.80
CA PRO A 280 15.95 1.39 -33.58
C PRO A 280 15.07 2.59 -33.97
N GLU A 281 15.28 3.76 -33.33
CA GLU A 281 14.45 4.96 -33.54
C GLU A 281 14.34 5.41 -35.00
N GLY A 282 15.40 5.21 -35.80
CA GLY A 282 15.39 5.49 -37.24
C GLY A 282 14.39 4.64 -38.03
N SER A 283 14.11 3.41 -37.57
CA SER A 283 13.16 2.46 -38.18
C SER A 283 11.76 2.56 -37.57
N LYS A 284 11.62 3.27 -36.44
CA LYS A 284 10.35 3.56 -35.76
C LYS A 284 9.57 4.71 -36.42
N LYS A 285 10.22 5.53 -37.27
CA LYS A 285 9.60 6.64 -38.01
C LYS A 285 8.79 6.16 -39.22
N GLY A 286 7.56 5.73 -38.97
CA GLY A 286 6.51 5.66 -39.99
C GLY A 286 5.47 6.75 -39.75
N GLY A 287 5.75 8.00 -40.15
CA GLY A 287 4.81 9.12 -39.98
C GLY A 287 5.09 10.31 -40.92
N ARG A 288 4.18 10.47 -41.90
CA ARG A 288 3.84 11.61 -42.80
C ARG A 288 4.98 12.45 -43.45
N PRO A 289 5.04 12.62 -44.79
CA PRO A 289 5.94 13.59 -45.41
C PRO A 289 5.59 14.99 -44.91
N ARG A 290 6.61 15.79 -44.55
CA ARG A 290 6.44 17.24 -44.36
C ARG A 290 5.91 17.81 -45.67
N SER A 291 4.72 18.41 -45.65
CA SER A 291 4.26 19.19 -46.81
C SER A 291 5.22 20.37 -46.98
N SER A 292 5.85 20.43 -48.15
CA SER A 292 6.41 21.67 -48.67
C SER A 292 5.28 22.57 -49.16
#